data_AF-A0A803LMF3-F1
#
_entry.id   AF-A0A803LMF3-F1
#
_cell.length_a   1.000
_cell.length_b   1.000
_cell.length_c   1.000
_cell.angle_alpha   90.00
_cell.angle_beta   90.00
_cell.angle_gamma   90.00
#
_symmetry.space_group_name_H-M   'P 1'
#
loop_
_entity.id
_entity.type
_entity.pdbx_description
1 polymer ?
#
loop_
_entity_poly.entity_id
_entity_poly.type
_entity_poly.pdbx_seq_one_letter_code
_entity_poly.pdbx_strand_id
1 'polypeptide(L)'
;MKKEKTPKTNEKKRATRFENLSSIDNMAVGFPGYMKDMNNHLATIASAMSTTQEREQEIVEQKRRLLSEIGGLPGITQAEVIRAASLFSSNPSQMEIFYSSPNDEWKKEVVLDLLSRNA
;
A
#
# COMPACT_ATOMS: atom_id res chain seq x y z
N MET A 1 -62.57 -25.77 -54.75
CA MET A 1 -61.14 -25.52 -54.49
C MET A 1 -61.01 -24.32 -53.56
N LYS A 2 -60.60 -24.51 -52.31
CA LYS A 2 -60.19 -23.41 -51.41
C LYS A 2 -58.74 -23.67 -51.02
N LYS A 3 -57.84 -22.76 -51.39
CA LYS A 3 -56.41 -22.80 -51.01
C LYS A 3 -56.30 -22.30 -49.57
N GLU A 4 -55.89 -23.17 -48.66
CA GLU A 4 -55.56 -22.81 -47.29
C GLU A 4 -54.21 -22.08 -47.28
N LYS A 5 -54.19 -20.85 -46.77
CA LYS A 5 -52.95 -20.07 -46.55
C LYS A 5 -52.39 -20.45 -45.18
N THR A 6 -51.33 -21.23 -45.15
CA THR A 6 -50.53 -21.45 -43.93
C THR A 6 -49.78 -20.16 -43.55
N PRO A 7 -49.88 -19.67 -42.31
CA PRO A 7 -49.12 -18.50 -41.86
C PRO A 7 -47.67 -18.89 -41.58
N LYS A 8 -46.72 -18.28 -42.29
CA LYS A 8 -45.29 -18.30 -41.97
C LYS A 8 -45.03 -17.37 -40.80
N THR A 9 -44.99 -17.83 -39.55
CA THR A 9 -44.32 -17.09 -38.46
C THR A 9 -44.15 -17.94 -37.20
N ASN A 10 -43.04 -18.65 -37.06
CA ASN A 10 -42.58 -19.13 -35.73
C ASN A 10 -41.06 -19.35 -35.61
N GLU A 11 -40.26 -19.09 -36.65
CA GLU A 11 -38.81 -19.31 -36.60
C GLU A 11 -38.06 -18.22 -35.81
N LYS A 12 -38.50 -16.96 -35.85
CA LYS A 12 -37.83 -15.85 -35.14
C LYS A 12 -37.84 -15.96 -33.61
N LYS A 13 -38.88 -16.53 -33.01
CA LYS A 13 -38.98 -16.70 -31.54
C LYS A 13 -38.13 -17.85 -31.00
N ARG A 14 -37.86 -18.87 -31.83
CA ARG A 14 -36.97 -19.98 -31.47
C ARG A 14 -35.51 -19.57 -31.57
N ALA A 15 -35.11 -18.90 -32.66
CA ALA A 15 -33.74 -18.43 -32.85
C ALA A 15 -33.26 -17.52 -31.70
N THR A 16 -34.07 -16.52 -31.32
CA THR A 16 -33.77 -15.62 -30.19
C THR A 16 -33.68 -16.32 -28.84
N ARG A 17 -34.44 -17.40 -28.62
CA ARG A 17 -34.36 -18.20 -27.38
C ARG A 17 -33.07 -19.03 -27.32
N PHE A 18 -32.63 -19.60 -28.43
CA PHE A 18 -31.39 -20.38 -28.50
C PHE A 18 -30.13 -19.50 -28.41
N GLU A 19 -30.13 -18.31 -29.03
CA GLU A 19 -29.04 -17.32 -28.90
C GLU A 19 -28.88 -16.83 -27.45
N ASN A 20 -29.99 -16.55 -26.76
CA ASN A 20 -29.96 -16.16 -25.34
C ASN A 20 -29.45 -17.28 -24.43
N LEU A 21 -29.83 -18.54 -24.68
CA LEU A 21 -29.31 -19.68 -23.90
C LEU A 21 -27.81 -19.88 -24.11
N SER A 22 -27.33 -19.79 -25.36
CA SER A 22 -25.89 -19.87 -25.64
C SER A 22 -25.09 -18.74 -25.01
N SER A 23 -25.68 -17.55 -24.90
CA SER A 23 -25.06 -16.39 -24.23
C SER A 23 -25.02 -16.58 -22.71
N ILE A 24 -26.05 -17.18 -22.12
CA ILE A 24 -26.10 -17.51 -20.68
C ILE A 24 -25.10 -18.62 -20.35
N ASP A 25 -24.99 -19.66 -21.17
CA ASP A 25 -24.00 -20.73 -20.96
C ASP A 25 -22.56 -20.20 -21.06
N ASN A 26 -22.28 -19.33 -22.03
CA ASN A 26 -20.97 -18.68 -22.14
C ASN A 26 -20.65 -17.79 -20.92
N MET A 27 -21.64 -17.07 -20.38
CA MET A 27 -21.47 -16.32 -19.12
C MET A 27 -21.29 -17.24 -17.91
N ALA A 28 -22.01 -18.35 -17.84
CA ALA A 28 -21.90 -19.33 -16.75
C ALA A 28 -20.52 -20.00 -16.70
N VAL A 29 -19.86 -20.16 -17.85
CA VAL A 29 -18.50 -20.69 -17.95
C VAL A 29 -17.44 -19.61 -17.62
N GLY A 30 -17.66 -18.35 -18.02
CA GLY A 30 -16.71 -17.25 -17.79
C GLY A 30 -16.75 -16.63 -16.39
N PHE A 31 -17.93 -16.61 -15.74
CA PHE A 31 -18.12 -15.95 -14.45
C PHE A 31 -17.29 -16.54 -13.30
N PRO A 32 -17.13 -17.88 -13.15
CA PRO A 32 -16.25 -18.44 -12.12
C PRO A 32 -14.77 -18.07 -12.31
N GLY A 33 -14.31 -17.98 -13.57
CA GLY A 33 -12.96 -17.52 -13.90
C GLY A 33 -12.76 -16.07 -13.49
N TYR A 34 -13.71 -15.20 -13.85
CA TYR A 34 -13.73 -13.81 -13.42
C TYR A 34 -13.73 -13.65 -11.89
N MET A 35 -14.56 -14.41 -11.17
CA MET A 35 -14.59 -14.40 -9.70
C MET A 35 -13.26 -14.86 -9.10
N LYS A 36 -12.61 -15.88 -9.67
CA LYS A 36 -11.30 -16.35 -9.25
C LYS A 36 -10.24 -15.27 -9.45
N ASP A 37 -10.24 -14.58 -10.59
CA ASP A 37 -9.29 -13.52 -10.89
C ASP A 37 -9.50 -12.31 -9.97
N MET A 38 -10.75 -11.94 -9.69
CA MET A 38 -11.05 -10.92 -8.68
C MET A 38 -10.55 -11.32 -7.30
N ASN A 39 -10.78 -12.55 -6.85
CA ASN A 39 -10.29 -13.02 -5.56
C ASN A 39 -8.75 -12.95 -5.48
N ASN A 40 -8.05 -13.30 -6.56
CA ASN A 40 -6.60 -13.17 -6.63
C ASN A 40 -6.14 -11.71 -6.53
N HIS A 41 -6.80 -10.79 -7.24
CA HIS A 41 -6.49 -9.37 -7.15
C HIS A 41 -6.77 -8.80 -5.76
N LEU A 42 -7.88 -9.17 -5.13
CA LEU A 42 -8.21 -8.76 -3.76
C LEU A 42 -7.18 -9.28 -2.76
N ALA A 43 -6.72 -10.53 -2.90
CA ALA A 43 -5.66 -11.10 -2.07
C ALA A 43 -4.33 -10.33 -2.23
N THR A 44 -3.97 -9.97 -3.45
CA THR A 44 -2.78 -9.14 -3.73
C THR A 44 -2.89 -7.75 -3.12
N ILE A 45 -4.06 -7.09 -3.26
CA ILE A 45 -4.30 -5.77 -2.66
C ILE A 45 -4.24 -5.85 -1.14
N ALA A 46 -4.90 -6.84 -0.53
CA ALA A 46 -4.86 -7.04 0.92
C ALA A 46 -3.42 -7.25 1.42
N SER A 47 -2.63 -8.03 0.68
CA SER A 47 -1.20 -8.24 1.00
C SER A 47 -0.40 -6.94 0.90
N ALA A 48 -0.58 -6.16 -0.18
CA ALA A 48 0.09 -4.87 -0.36
C ALA A 48 -0.30 -3.87 0.76
N MET A 49 -1.57 -3.83 1.15
CA MET A 49 -2.03 -3.00 2.26
C MET A 49 -1.40 -3.42 3.59
N SER A 50 -1.34 -4.72 3.89
CA SER A 50 -0.67 -5.22 5.11
C SER A 50 0.79 -4.77 5.16
N THR A 51 1.54 -4.97 4.06
CA THR A 51 2.95 -4.55 4.00
C THR A 51 3.13 -3.04 4.12
N THR A 52 2.18 -2.25 3.62
CA THR A 52 2.20 -0.79 3.75
C THR A 52 1.95 -0.37 5.19
N GLN A 53 0.97 -0.99 5.85
CA GLN A 53 0.65 -0.74 7.26
C GLN A 53 1.82 -1.11 8.18
N GLU A 54 2.46 -2.26 7.96
CA GLU A 54 3.65 -2.69 8.71
C GLU A 54 4.79 -1.68 8.55
N ARG A 55 5.06 -1.23 7.32
CA ARG A 55 6.09 -0.22 7.04
C ARG A 55 5.77 1.12 7.71
N GLU A 56 4.52 1.56 7.69
CA GLU A 56 4.11 2.80 8.35
C GLU A 56 4.33 2.74 9.87
N GLN A 57 3.98 1.60 10.48
CA GLN A 57 4.24 1.37 11.90
C GLN A 57 5.73 1.37 12.23
N GLU A 58 6.56 0.73 11.40
CA GLU A 58 8.02 0.74 11.57
C GLU A 58 8.61 2.15 11.50
N ILE A 59 8.14 2.98 10.55
CA ILE A 59 8.59 4.38 10.42
C ILE A 59 8.22 5.19 11.66
N VAL A 60 7.01 5.03 12.19
CA VAL A 60 6.58 5.73 13.41
C VAL A 60 7.44 5.33 14.60
N GLU A 61 7.73 4.04 14.73
CA GLU A 61 8.55 3.50 15.81
C GLU A 61 10.01 3.97 15.72
N GLN A 62 10.60 3.98 14.52
CA GLN A 62 11.93 4.54 14.29
C GLN A 62 12.01 6.03 14.68
N LYS A 63 11.00 6.83 14.32
CA LYS A 63 10.95 8.25 14.71
C LYS A 63 10.82 8.43 16.22
N ARG A 64 9.96 7.63 16.87
CA ARG A 64 9.80 7.64 18.34
C ARG A 64 11.10 7.28 19.04
N ARG A 65 11.79 6.26 18.55
CA ARG A 65 13.10 5.84 19.08
C ARG A 65 14.14 6.94 18.91
N LEU A 66 14.23 7.56 17.74
CA LEU A 66 15.17 8.67 17.48
C LEU A 66 14.96 9.82 18.46
N LEU A 67 13.72 10.24 18.68
CA LEU A 67 13.39 11.29 19.65
C LEU A 67 13.80 10.91 21.07
N SER A 68 13.56 9.66 21.47
CA SER A 68 13.93 9.16 22.80
C SER A 68 15.45 9.10 22.98
N GLU A 69 16.18 8.66 21.96
CA GLU A 69 17.64 8.52 22.01
C GLU A 69 18.30 9.91 22.10
N ILE A 70 17.91 10.86 21.24
CA ILE A 70 18.46 12.22 21.29
C ILE A 70 18.05 12.93 22.59
N GLY A 71 16.81 12.75 23.04
CA GLY A 71 16.31 13.36 24.29
C GLY A 71 16.93 12.77 25.56
N GLY A 72 17.50 11.57 25.49
CA GLY A 72 18.27 10.97 26.58
C GLY A 72 19.68 11.53 26.72
N LEU A 73 20.18 12.25 25.71
CA LEU A 73 21.55 12.76 25.72
C LEU A 73 21.70 13.95 26.67
N PRO A 74 22.73 13.96 27.52
CA PRO A 74 22.90 15.00 28.53
C PRO A 74 23.24 16.35 27.88
N GLY A 75 22.49 17.39 28.27
CA GLY A 75 22.73 18.77 27.81
C GLY A 75 22.16 19.10 26.43
N ILE A 76 21.27 18.27 25.88
CA ILE A 76 20.47 18.61 24.70
C ILE A 76 19.09 19.12 25.16
N THR A 77 18.70 20.29 24.67
CA THR A 77 17.38 20.88 24.97
C THR A 77 16.28 20.27 24.13
N GLN A 78 15.02 20.34 24.59
CA GLN A 78 13.88 19.84 23.82
C GLN A 78 13.78 20.47 22.41
N ALA A 79 14.11 21.76 22.27
CA ALA A 79 14.14 22.43 20.97
C ALA A 79 15.21 21.86 20.04
N GLU A 80 16.38 21.51 20.58
CA GLU A 80 17.45 20.84 19.85
C GLU A 80 17.08 19.41 19.48
N VAL A 81 16.41 18.65 20.36
CA VAL A 81 15.88 17.31 20.04
C VAL A 81 14.97 17.37 18.82
N ILE A 82 13.99 18.28 18.81
CA ILE A 82 13.02 18.42 17.72
C ILE A 82 13.73 18.82 16.42
N ARG A 83 14.66 19.77 16.49
CA ARG A 83 15.43 20.21 15.31
C ARG A 83 16.31 19.09 14.76
N ALA A 84 17.07 18.42 15.61
CA ALA A 84 17.95 17.33 15.21
C ALA A 84 17.15 16.18 14.60
N ALA A 85 16.03 15.77 15.21
CA ALA A 85 15.15 14.73 14.66
C ALA A 85 14.60 15.08 13.27
N SER A 86 14.25 16.36 13.05
CA SER A 86 13.83 16.86 11.73
C SER A 86 14.97 16.77 10.70
N LEU A 87 16.19 17.16 11.09
CA LEU A 87 17.37 17.10 10.23
C LEU A 87 17.78 15.67 9.88
N PHE A 88 17.72 14.74 10.83
CA PHE A 88 17.95 13.31 10.59
C PHE A 88 16.91 12.70 9.66
N SER A 89 15.63 13.10 9.78
CA SER A 89 14.57 12.63 8.88
C SER A 89 14.84 13.00 7.41
N SER A 90 15.63 14.06 7.18
CA SER A 90 16.04 14.50 5.84
C SER A 90 17.42 13.99 5.42
N ASN A 91 18.18 13.33 6.32
CA ASN A 91 19.55 12.88 6.08
C ASN A 91 19.80 11.46 6.62
N PRO A 92 19.48 10.41 5.83
CA PRO A 92 19.69 9.02 6.23
C PRO A 92 21.14 8.68 6.61
N SER A 93 22.13 9.22 5.89
CA SER A 93 23.55 8.97 6.21
C SER A 93 23.95 9.50 7.58
N GLN A 94 23.40 10.64 8.01
CA GLN A 94 23.66 11.18 9.34
C GLN A 94 23.01 10.32 10.42
N MET A 95 21.83 9.79 10.13
CA MET A 95 21.13 8.88 11.04
C MET A 95 21.89 7.56 11.22
N GLU A 96 22.52 7.05 10.16
CA GLU A 96 23.40 5.87 10.23
C GLU A 96 24.63 6.12 11.12
N ILE A 97 25.28 7.28 10.98
CA ILE A 97 26.41 7.68 11.84
C ILE A 97 25.97 7.79 13.31
N PHE A 98 24.80 8.38 13.56
CA PHE A 98 24.23 8.48 14.91
C PHE A 98 24.02 7.11 15.56
N TYR A 99 23.40 6.15 14.85
CA TYR A 99 23.16 4.81 15.39
C TYR A 99 24.41 3.93 15.46
N SER A 100 25.42 4.22 14.65
CA SER A 100 26.72 3.51 14.67
C SER A 100 27.69 4.08 15.71
N SER A 101 27.32 5.18 16.37
CA SER A 101 28.16 5.83 17.37
C SER A 101 28.38 4.93 18.59
N PRO A 102 29.62 4.80 19.10
CA PRO A 102 29.98 3.81 20.11
C PRO A 102 29.39 4.07 21.50
N ASN A 103 29.05 5.32 21.81
CA ASN A 103 28.49 5.73 23.10
C ASN A 103 27.68 7.04 22.97
N ASP A 104 27.07 7.45 24.08
CA ASP A 104 26.22 8.65 24.12
C ASP A 104 27.01 9.96 23.95
N GLU A 105 28.30 10.00 24.30
CA GLU A 105 29.15 11.17 24.05
C GLU A 105 29.33 11.40 22.55
N TRP A 106 29.60 10.35 21.78
CA TRP A 106 29.72 10.42 20.33
C TRP A 106 28.38 10.75 19.67
N LYS A 107 27.29 10.13 20.12
CA LYS A 107 25.95 10.48 19.65
C LYS A 107 25.65 11.97 19.86
N LYS A 108 26.05 12.51 21.01
CA LYS A 108 25.90 13.93 21.34
C LYS A 108 26.74 14.81 20.40
N GLU A 109 27.98 14.45 20.13
CA GLU A 109 28.82 15.19 19.17
C GLU A 109 28.19 15.21 17.78
N VAL A 110 27.66 14.09 17.30
CA VAL A 110 26.95 14.00 16.01
C VAL A 110 25.74 14.94 15.99
N VAL A 111 24.95 14.96 17.07
CA VAL A 111 23.78 15.85 17.19
C VAL A 111 24.21 17.32 17.16
N LEU A 112 25.25 17.68 17.92
CA LEU A 112 25.74 19.06 17.99
C LEU A 112 26.36 19.52 16.67
N ASP A 113 27.16 18.68 16.00
CA ASP A 113 27.69 18.94 14.66
C ASP A 113 26.56 19.16 13.66
N LEU A 114 25.56 18.26 13.65
CA LEU A 114 24.40 18.37 12.77
C LEU A 114 23.63 19.68 13.00
N LEU A 115 23.40 20.06 14.25
CA LEU A 115 22.73 21.32 14.58
C LEU A 115 23.56 22.53 14.18
N SER A 116 24.88 22.51 14.43
CA SER A 116 25.77 23.64 14.12
C SER A 116 25.88 23.94 12.63
N ARG A 117 25.83 22.91 11.78
CA ARG A 117 25.85 23.05 10.31
C ARG A 117 24.56 23.61 9.73
N ASN A 118 23.47 23.58 10.51
CA ASN A 118 22.12 23.96 10.09
C ASN A 118 21.52 25.05 11.00
N ALA A 119 22.38 25.79 11.71
CA ALA A 119 22.02 26.88 12.62
C ALA A 119 21.80 28.21 11.88
#